data_AF-A0AAQ4CRU9-F1
#
_entry.id   AF-A0AAQ4CRU9-F1
#
_cell.length_a   1.000
_cell.length_b   1.000
_cell.length_c   1.000
_cell.angle_alpha   90.00
_cell.angle_beta   90.00
_cell.angle_gamma   90.00
#
_symmetry.space_group_name_H-M   'P 1'
#
loop_
_entity.id
_entity.type
_entity.pdbx_description
1 polymer ?
#
loop_
_entity_poly.entity_id
_entity_poly.type
_entity_poly.pdbx_seq_one_letter_code
_entity_poly.pdbx_strand_id
1 'polypeptide(L)' 'MDESYIVLLDENGEVLGEFRDVESLYAFVKEKMKEGKKIKIKGPIEVYFLL' A
#
# COMPACT_ATOMS: atom_id res chain seq x y z
N MET A 1 -0.81 15.51 14.73
CA MET A 1 -1.06 14.06 14.63
C MET A 1 -0.67 13.69 13.23
N ASP A 2 0.52 13.13 13.05
CA ASP A 2 0.95 12.60 11.75
C ASP A 2 0.11 11.36 11.47
N GLU A 3 -0.88 11.51 10.58
CA GLU A 3 -1.60 10.36 10.06
C GLU A 3 -0.63 9.65 9.10
N SER A 4 -0.10 8.50 9.53
CA SER A 4 0.76 7.67 8.69
C SER A 4 -0.11 6.90 7.68
N TYR A 5 0.17 7.08 6.39
CA TYR A 5 -0.56 6.42 5.31
C TYR A 5 0.34 5.43 4.56
N ILE A 6 -0.26 4.32 4.14
CA ILE A 6 0.30 3.38 3.18
C ILE A 6 -0.18 3.80 1.80
N VAL A 7 0.76 4.15 0.93
CA VAL A 7 0.49 4.58 -0.44
C VAL A 7 0.71 3.40 -1.38
N LEU A 8 -0.30 3.10 -2.18
CA LEU A 8 -0.20 2.11 -3.24
C LEU A 8 0.09 2.81 -4.57
N LEU A 9 1.12 2.34 -5.27
CA LEU A 9 1.55 2.83 -6.55
C LEU A 9 1.44 1.75 -7.64
N ASP A 10 1.22 2.17 -8.87
CA ASP A 10 1.32 1.31 -10.05
C ASP A 10 2.79 1.12 -10.51
N GLU A 11 2.99 0.49 -11.66
CA GLU A 11 4.33 0.27 -12.22
C GLU A 11 5.02 1.57 -12.68
N ASN A 12 4.24 2.58 -13.07
CA ASN A 12 4.70 3.91 -13.51
C ASN A 12 4.95 4.86 -12.34
N GLY A 13 4.54 4.48 -11.13
CA GLY A 13 4.64 5.31 -9.93
C GLY A 13 3.43 6.21 -9.68
N GLU A 14 2.32 6.00 -10.38
CA GLU A 14 1.05 6.69 -10.14
C GLU A 14 0.35 6.15 -8.90
N VAL A 15 -0.27 7.03 -8.11
CA VAL A 15 -0.99 6.66 -6.90
C VAL A 15 -2.31 5.98 -7.26
N LEU A 16 -2.44 4.71 -6.87
CA LEU A 16 -3.65 3.92 -7.01
C LEU A 16 -4.58 4.04 -5.80
N GLY A 17 -4.03 4.41 -4.63
CA GLY A 17 -4.80 4.62 -3.41
C GLY A 17 -3.92 4.89 -2.18
N GLU A 18 -4.54 5.48 -1.16
CA GLU A 18 -3.93 5.76 0.14
C GLU A 18 -4.75 5.08 1.23
N PHE A 19 -4.08 4.39 2.14
CA PHE A 19 -4.71 3.54 3.14
C PHE A 19 -4.14 3.84 4.52
N ARG A 20 -5.00 3.89 5.53
CA ARG A 20 -4.57 4.08 6.93
C ARG A 20 -4.26 2.76 7.63
N ASP A 21 -4.68 1.64 7.05
CA ASP A 21 -4.53 0.31 7.61
C ASP A 21 -4.25 -0.75 6.53
N VAL A 22 -3.60 -1.84 6.95
CA VAL A 22 -3.16 -2.93 6.06
C VAL A 22 -4.33 -3.76 5.54
N GLU A 23 -5.43 -3.86 6.29
CA GLU A 23 -6.58 -4.69 5.92
C GLU A 23 -7.33 -4.09 4.72
N SER A 24 -7.58 -2.77 4.75
CA SER A 24 -8.15 -2.00 3.64
C SER A 24 -7.27 -2.08 2.39
N LEU A 25 -5.94 -1.96 2.56
CA LEU A 25 -4.99 -2.14 1.46
C LEU A 25 -5.12 -3.55 0.86
N TYR A 26 -5.13 -4.59 1.69
CA TYR A 26 -5.21 -5.98 1.24
C TYR A 26 -6.51 -6.26 0.49
N ALA A 27 -7.65 -5.76 0.97
CA ALA A 27 -8.93 -5.88 0.29
C ALA A 27 -8.91 -5.23 -1.10
N PHE A 28 -8.36 -4.02 -1.22
CA PHE A 28 -8.20 -3.31 -2.49
C PHE A 28 -7.31 -4.08 -3.47
N VAL A 29 -6.14 -4.53 -2.99
CA VAL A 29 -5.19 -5.31 -3.78
C VAL A 29 -5.85 -6.60 -4.28
N LYS A 30 -6.56 -7.33 -3.42
CA LYS A 30 -7.24 -8.58 -3.79
C LYS A 30 -8.33 -8.38 -4.86
N GLU A 31 -9.05 -7.26 -4.82
CA GLU A 31 -10.03 -6.91 -5.85
C GLU A 31 -9.37 -6.57 -7.19
N LYS A 32 -8.34 -5.72 -7.17
CA LYS A 32 -7.67 -5.21 -8.38
C LYS A 32 -6.66 -6.17 -9.02
N MET A 33 -6.06 -7.08 -8.24
CA MET A 33 -5.02 -8.00 -8.71
C MET A 33 -5.55 -9.25 -9.43
N LYS A 34 -6.87 -9.37 -9.62
CA LYS A 34 -7.44 -10.41 -10.51
C LYS A 34 -6.94 -10.30 -11.95
N GLU A 35 -6.36 -9.16 -12.33
CA GLU A 35 -5.85 -8.88 -13.68
C GLU A 35 -4.33 -9.05 -13.87
N GLY A 36 -3.58 -9.59 -12.90
CA GLY A 36 -2.15 -9.87 -13.07
C GLY A 36 -1.24 -8.62 -13.17
N LYS A 37 -1.73 -7.45 -12.78
CA LYS A 37 -0.95 -6.19 -12.73
C LYS A 37 0.09 -6.22 -11.61
N LYS A 38 1.24 -5.58 -11.84
CA LYS A 38 2.27 -5.38 -10.81
C LYS A 38 1.97 -4.09 -10.06
N ILE A 39 2.10 -4.12 -8.73
CA ILE A 39 1.90 -2.96 -7.86
C ILE A 39 3.09 -2.77 -6.92
N LYS A 40 3.32 -1.54 -6.46
CA LYS A 40 4.33 -1.20 -5.45
C LYS A 40 3.63 -0.60 -4.24
N ILE A 41 3.94 -1.10 -3.05
CA ILE A 41 3.41 -0.57 -1.78
C ILE A 41 4.52 0.26 -1.12
N LYS A 42 4.24 1.52 -0.81
CA LYS A 42 5.10 2.39 0.00
C LYS A 42 4.40 2.69 1.32
N GLY A 43 4.85 2.06 2.40
CA GLY A 43 4.41 2.38 3.75
C GLY A 43 5.16 3.57 4.35
N PRO A 44 4.71 4.08 5.51
CA PRO A 44 5.54 4.94 6.35
C PRO A 44 6.85 4.21 6.70
N ILE A 45 7.94 4.96 6.91
CA ILE A 45 9.24 4.40 7.35
C ILE A 45 9.09 3.96 8.81
N GLU A 46 8.40 2.85 9.06
CA GLU A 46 8.47 2.18 10.36
C GLU A 46 9.54 1.10 10.25
N VAL A 47 10.74 1.45 10.73
CA VAL A 47 11.81 0.49 10.98
C VAL A 47 11.39 -0.36 12.17
N TYR A 48 10.78 -1.51 11.90
CA TYR A 48 10.53 -2.52 12.92
C TYR A 48 11.86 -3.20 13.26
N PHE A 49 12.51 -2.79 14.36
CA PHE A 49 13.52 -3.60 15.01
C PHE A 49 12.79 -4.72 15.77
N LEU A 50 12.87 -5.94 15.25
CA LEU A 50 12.54 -7.14 16.03
C LEU A 50 13.68 -7.32 17.07
N LEU A 51 13.35 -7.14 18.35
CA LEU A 51 14.21 -7.52 19.49
C LEU A 51 14.03 -9.01 19.80
#